data_AF-A0A1C6P3A2-F1
#
_entry.id   AF-A0A1C6P3A2-F1
#
_cell.length_a   1.000
_cell.length_b   1.000
_cell.length_c   1.000
_cell.angle_alpha   90.00
_cell.angle_beta   90.00
_cell.angle_gamma   90.00
#
_symmetry.space_group_name_H-M   'P 1'
#
loop_
_entity.id
_entity.type
_entity.pdbx_description
1 polymer ?
#
loop_
_entity_poly.entity_id
_entity_poly.type
_entity_poly.pdbx_seq_one_letter_code
_entity_poly.pdbx_strand_id
1 'polypeptide(L)'
;MRHNSIGARGRWAAPAAVMLVALPLLGGCGIRGTDVIEAGGPATVETFYNREDDMMLFFRAPDGAVRPVIRTVRPPVAFGEEYTAPRGPGPVPTEEAVTALLAGPGRPDRAAGLTTALPAPRPGGEVGVTLVAADRIVVRLPIALKGLDATAVDQLSCTIAFSRDPAGRFVVELEGRDGTSRSSTCPLAPVDFTGSGTPGNAPTRTPDPAGATPP
;
A
#
# COMPACT_ATOMS: atom_id res chain seq x y z
N MET A 1 82.11 -39.62 -19.46
CA MET A 1 81.81 -38.37 -18.72
C MET A 1 80.32 -38.41 -18.43
N ARG A 2 79.78 -38.41 -17.21
CA ARG A 2 80.24 -38.02 -15.87
C ARG A 2 79.90 -39.14 -14.88
N HIS A 3 80.80 -39.34 -13.91
CA HIS A 3 80.60 -40.20 -12.75
C HIS A 3 79.67 -39.49 -11.76
N ASN A 4 78.74 -40.21 -11.14
CA ASN A 4 78.07 -39.76 -9.92
C ASN A 4 78.15 -40.84 -8.85
N SER A 5 78.65 -40.44 -7.68
CA SER A 5 79.10 -41.29 -6.60
C SER A 5 77.99 -41.58 -5.59
N ILE A 6 78.14 -42.72 -4.93
CA ILE A 6 77.19 -43.43 -4.05
C ILE A 6 77.39 -43.03 -2.57
N GLY A 7 76.32 -43.10 -1.78
CA GLY A 7 76.36 -43.39 -0.33
C GLY A 7 74.97 -43.18 0.30
N ALA A 8 74.11 -44.17 0.55
CA ALA A 8 74.14 -45.26 1.55
C ALA A 8 74.18 -44.73 3.01
N ARG A 9 73.44 -45.19 4.03
CA ARG A 9 72.41 -46.23 4.28
C ARG A 9 71.99 -46.08 5.77
N GLY A 10 70.83 -46.61 6.15
CA GLY A 10 70.53 -47.10 7.53
C GLY A 10 69.24 -46.54 8.12
N ARG A 11 68.04 -47.15 7.98
CA ARG A 11 67.50 -48.43 8.50
C ARG A 11 67.46 -48.54 10.03
N TRP A 12 66.30 -48.29 10.64
CA TRP A 12 65.85 -48.99 11.85
C TRP A 12 64.37 -49.39 11.68
N ALA A 13 64.09 -50.66 11.94
CA ALA A 13 62.83 -51.40 11.73
C ALA A 13 61.88 -51.22 12.95
N ALA A 14 60.56 -51.02 12.77
CA ALA A 14 59.45 -52.01 12.88
C ALA A 14 59.15 -52.49 14.33
N PRO A 15 58.00 -53.11 14.67
CA PRO A 15 56.64 -53.17 14.08
C PRO A 15 55.48 -53.02 15.14
N ALA A 16 54.22 -52.82 14.70
CA ALA A 16 53.00 -53.26 15.42
C ALA A 16 51.80 -53.09 14.46
N ALA A 17 51.27 -54.16 13.85
CA ALA A 17 50.22 -55.02 14.38
C ALA A 17 48.91 -54.27 14.73
N VAL A 18 47.89 -54.44 13.88
CA VAL A 18 46.56 -55.00 14.20
C VAL A 18 45.58 -54.52 13.12
N MET A 19 45.15 -55.48 12.31
CA MET A 19 44.02 -55.39 11.40
C MET A 19 42.79 -55.82 12.19
N LEU A 20 41.81 -54.94 12.40
CA LEU A 20 40.39 -55.28 12.57
C LEU A 20 39.51 -54.02 12.82
N VAL A 21 38.39 -54.00 12.09
CA VAL A 21 37.07 -53.42 12.43
C VAL A 21 36.64 -52.12 11.72
N ALA A 22 35.61 -52.34 10.91
CA ALA A 22 34.43 -51.50 10.61
C ALA A 22 34.57 -50.21 9.77
N LEU A 23 33.87 -50.25 8.63
CA LEU A 23 33.36 -49.09 7.91
C LEU A 23 32.56 -48.15 8.83
N PRO A 24 32.75 -46.82 8.73
CA PRO A 24 31.65 -45.88 8.82
C PRO A 24 31.28 -45.47 7.39
N LEU A 25 30.30 -46.14 6.80
CA LEU A 25 29.39 -45.43 5.92
C LEU A 25 28.58 -44.48 6.80
N LEU A 26 28.31 -43.28 6.30
CA LEU A 26 27.47 -42.21 6.88
C LEU A 26 28.18 -41.14 7.72
N GLY A 27 28.57 -40.05 7.03
CA GLY A 27 28.76 -38.71 7.58
C GLY A 27 28.81 -37.72 6.41
N GLY A 28 27.71 -36.99 6.19
CA GLY A 28 27.42 -36.24 4.96
C GLY A 28 28.45 -35.16 4.59
N CYS A 29 28.49 -34.84 3.29
CA CYS A 29 29.14 -33.63 2.78
C CYS A 29 28.59 -32.41 3.54
N GLY A 30 29.45 -31.75 4.32
CA GLY A 30 29.10 -30.54 5.04
C GLY A 30 28.74 -29.42 4.07
N ILE A 31 27.44 -29.22 3.84
CA ILE A 31 26.94 -27.92 3.43
C ILE A 31 27.13 -27.03 4.66
N ARG A 32 28.11 -26.12 4.60
CA ARG A 32 28.10 -24.97 5.52
C ARG A 32 26.74 -24.33 5.31
N GLY A 33 25.94 -24.25 6.36
CA GLY A 33 24.74 -23.42 6.33
C GLY A 33 25.20 -22.06 5.84
N THR A 34 24.86 -21.71 4.60
CA THR A 34 24.90 -20.32 4.20
C THR A 34 23.87 -19.68 5.08
N ASP A 35 24.32 -18.87 6.04
CA ASP A 35 23.44 -18.09 6.88
C ASP A 35 22.36 -17.49 6.00
N VAL A 36 21.11 -17.58 6.47
CA VAL A 36 19.99 -16.92 5.83
C VAL A 36 20.33 -15.44 5.81
N ILE A 37 20.72 -14.92 4.65
CA ILE A 37 20.65 -13.48 4.43
C ILE A 37 19.16 -13.21 4.37
N GLU A 38 18.64 -12.60 5.42
CA GLU A 38 17.34 -11.90 5.42
C GLU A 38 17.30 -11.10 4.12
N ALA A 39 16.55 -11.61 3.14
CA ALA A 39 16.16 -10.80 2.01
C ALA A 39 15.38 -9.65 2.65
N GLY A 40 16.00 -8.46 2.66
CA GLY A 40 15.47 -7.30 3.34
C GLY A 40 13.96 -7.23 3.14
N GLY A 41 13.23 -7.09 4.26
CA GLY A 41 11.79 -7.03 4.26
C GLY A 41 11.28 -6.09 3.16
N PRO A 42 10.09 -6.34 2.59
CA PRO A 42 9.55 -5.51 1.54
C PRO A 42 9.68 -4.03 1.93
N ALA A 43 10.11 -3.18 1.00
CA ALA A 43 10.09 -1.75 1.22
C ALA A 43 8.63 -1.33 1.42
N THR A 44 8.19 -1.24 2.67
CA THR A 44 6.87 -0.75 3.04
C THR A 44 6.91 0.76 2.91
N VAL A 45 6.57 1.27 1.73
CA VAL A 45 6.19 2.67 1.62
C VAL A 45 4.78 2.77 2.16
N GLU A 46 4.68 3.08 3.44
CA GLU A 46 3.44 3.44 4.11
C GLU A 46 2.99 4.81 3.60
N THR A 47 2.42 4.87 2.39
CA THR A 47 1.58 6.02 2.00
C THR A 47 0.26 5.89 2.73
N PHE A 48 0.26 6.07 4.05
CA PHE A 48 -0.96 6.12 4.81
C PHE A 48 -1.65 7.45 4.51
N TYR A 49 -2.83 7.35 3.91
CA TYR A 49 -3.73 8.49 3.84
C TYR A 49 -4.06 8.95 5.27
N ASN A 50 -3.56 10.12 5.65
CA ASN A 50 -3.89 10.76 6.92
C ASN A 50 -4.82 11.94 6.65
N ARG A 51 -6.12 11.80 6.95
CA ARG A 51 -7.09 12.87 6.71
C ARG A 51 -6.77 14.18 7.44
N GLU A 52 -6.01 14.14 8.52
CA GLU A 52 -5.59 15.35 9.23
C GLU A 52 -4.71 16.23 8.32
N ASP A 53 -3.84 15.63 7.51
CA ASP A 53 -2.84 16.37 6.72
C ASP A 53 -3.05 16.24 5.20
N ASP A 54 -3.84 15.24 4.78
CA ASP A 54 -4.06 14.86 3.39
C ASP A 54 -5.53 14.97 2.98
N MET A 55 -5.73 15.36 1.72
CA MET A 55 -6.99 15.19 1.00
C MET A 55 -6.87 14.03 -0.01
N MET A 56 -7.90 13.22 -0.13
CA MET A 56 -8.02 12.21 -1.19
C MET A 56 -8.91 12.76 -2.31
N LEU A 57 -8.29 13.10 -3.43
CA LEU A 57 -8.95 13.63 -4.62
C LEU A 57 -9.13 12.52 -5.65
N PHE A 58 -10.26 12.54 -6.37
CA PHE A 58 -10.56 11.52 -7.36
C PHE A 58 -10.58 12.11 -8.76
N PHE A 59 -9.63 11.70 -9.61
CA PHE A 59 -9.47 12.18 -10.98
C PHE A 59 -9.80 11.11 -12.02
N ARG A 60 -10.14 11.54 -13.24
CA ARG A 60 -10.42 10.64 -14.36
C ARG A 60 -9.10 10.19 -15.01
N ALA A 61 -8.88 8.88 -15.07
CA ALA A 61 -7.77 8.27 -15.79
C ALA A 61 -8.09 8.11 -17.30
N PRO A 62 -7.07 7.82 -18.14
CA PRO A 62 -7.26 7.66 -19.58
C PRO A 62 -8.26 6.56 -20.00
N ASP A 63 -8.44 5.55 -19.15
CA ASP A 63 -9.44 4.48 -19.31
C ASP A 63 -10.87 4.92 -18.97
N GLY A 64 -11.06 6.19 -18.58
CA GLY A 64 -12.35 6.75 -18.15
C GLY A 64 -12.71 6.46 -16.70
N ALA A 65 -11.94 5.60 -16.01
CA ALA A 65 -12.20 5.25 -14.62
C ALA A 65 -11.74 6.36 -13.68
N VAL A 66 -12.32 6.39 -12.48
CA VAL A 66 -11.92 7.31 -11.43
C VAL A 66 -10.75 6.70 -10.63
N ARG A 67 -9.73 7.52 -10.32
CA ARG A 67 -8.51 7.12 -9.58
C ARG A 67 -8.24 8.07 -8.41
N PRO A 68 -7.90 7.54 -7.22
CA PRO A 68 -7.52 8.36 -6.08
C PRO A 68 -6.13 8.99 -6.27
N VAL A 69 -5.97 10.21 -5.77
CA VAL A 69 -4.70 10.93 -5.64
C VAL A 69 -4.67 11.55 -4.25
N ILE A 70 -3.63 11.25 -3.49
CA ILE A 70 -3.40 11.84 -2.18
C ILE A 70 -2.68 13.19 -2.38
N ARG A 71 -3.18 14.23 -1.71
CA ARG A 71 -2.55 15.56 -1.66
C ARG A 71 -2.37 15.99 -0.22
N THR A 72 -1.11 16.17 0.17
CA THR A 72 -0.78 16.76 1.46
C THR A 72 -1.05 18.26 1.41
N VAL A 73 -2.00 18.70 2.22
CA VAL A 73 -2.48 20.08 2.35
C VAL A 73 -1.64 20.82 3.36
N ARG A 74 -1.31 20.12 4.43
CA ARG A 74 -0.67 20.64 5.63
C ARG A 74 0.49 19.72 5.94
N PRO A 75 1.64 19.89 5.27
CA PRO A 75 2.80 19.06 5.58
C PRO A 75 3.07 19.19 7.08
N PRO A 76 3.20 18.06 7.78
CA PRO A 76 3.29 18.06 9.22
C PRO A 76 4.57 18.79 9.62
N VAL A 77 4.51 19.52 10.73
CA VAL A 77 5.66 20.31 11.21
C VAL A 77 6.57 19.41 12.02
N ALA A 78 7.83 19.29 11.60
CA ALA A 78 8.86 18.57 12.34
C ALA A 78 9.44 19.47 13.44
N PHE A 79 9.45 18.97 14.68
CA PHE A 79 10.16 19.53 15.83
C PHE A 79 11.28 18.57 16.22
N GLY A 80 12.46 18.76 15.62
CA GLY A 80 13.55 17.79 15.71
C GLY A 80 13.32 16.59 14.78
N GLU A 81 14.16 15.56 14.93
CA GLU A 81 14.16 14.36 14.09
C GLU A 81 13.14 13.28 14.52
N GLU A 82 12.50 13.47 15.69
CA GLU A 82 11.60 12.46 16.28
C GLU A 82 10.14 12.89 16.42
N TYR A 83 9.85 14.19 16.40
CA TYR A 83 8.49 14.69 16.62
C TYR A 83 7.94 15.38 15.39
N THR A 84 6.82 14.85 14.88
CA THR A 84 6.06 15.51 13.82
C THR A 84 4.65 15.79 14.34
N ALA A 85 4.16 17.02 14.20
CA ALA A 85 2.83 17.42 14.63
C ALA A 85 1.96 17.87 13.44
N PRO A 86 0.64 17.62 13.46
CA PRO A 86 -0.28 18.14 12.45
C PRO A 86 -0.25 19.66 12.44
N ARG A 87 -0.31 20.27 11.26
CA ARG A 87 -0.32 21.73 11.15
C ARG A 87 -1.77 22.23 11.32
N GLY A 88 -2.21 22.39 12.57
CA GLY A 88 -3.54 22.92 12.91
C GLY A 88 -4.59 21.83 13.20
N PRO A 89 -5.72 22.21 13.82
CA PRO A 89 -6.63 21.23 14.39
C PRO A 89 -7.54 20.58 13.35
N GLY A 90 -7.70 19.25 13.45
CA GLY A 90 -8.75 18.46 12.83
C GLY A 90 -8.57 18.14 11.33
N PRO A 91 -9.44 17.29 10.78
CA PRO A 91 -9.46 16.88 9.37
C PRO A 91 -9.41 18.04 8.37
N VAL A 92 -8.83 17.81 7.20
CA VAL A 92 -8.99 18.73 6.06
C VAL A 92 -10.49 18.96 5.78
N PRO A 93 -10.96 20.23 5.71
CA PRO A 93 -12.35 20.55 5.42
C PRO A 93 -12.82 19.98 4.08
N THR A 94 -14.10 19.61 4.00
CA THR A 94 -14.66 19.04 2.76
C THR A 94 -14.74 20.07 1.64
N GLU A 95 -15.04 21.32 2.00
CA GLU A 95 -15.02 22.48 1.10
C GLU A 95 -13.66 22.63 0.41
N GLU A 96 -12.57 22.42 1.16
CA GLU A 96 -11.21 22.52 0.63
C GLU A 96 -10.89 21.37 -0.34
N ALA A 97 -11.24 20.13 0.02
CA ALA A 97 -11.08 18.97 -0.87
C ALA A 97 -11.86 19.13 -2.18
N VAL A 98 -13.12 19.60 -2.11
CA VAL A 98 -13.96 19.84 -3.29
C VAL A 98 -13.40 21.00 -4.13
N THR A 99 -12.93 22.07 -3.50
CA THR A 99 -12.32 23.21 -4.19
C THR A 99 -11.05 22.76 -4.94
N ALA A 100 -10.21 21.94 -4.31
CA ALA A 100 -9.02 21.38 -4.94
C ALA A 100 -9.35 20.44 -6.11
N LEU A 101 -10.40 19.62 -5.97
CA LEU A 101 -10.90 18.78 -7.07
C LEU A 101 -11.35 19.62 -8.27
N LEU A 102 -12.11 20.69 -8.03
CA LEU A 102 -12.60 21.60 -9.06
C LEU A 102 -11.48 22.39 -9.75
N ALA A 103 -10.37 22.64 -9.04
CA ALA A 103 -9.16 23.21 -9.64
C ALA A 103 -8.47 22.23 -10.62
N GLY A 104 -8.77 20.94 -10.51
CA GLY A 104 -8.31 19.89 -11.41
C GLY A 104 -6.93 19.32 -11.05
N PRO A 105 -6.43 18.36 -11.86
CA PRO A 105 -5.20 17.65 -11.58
C PRO A 105 -3.95 18.54 -11.66
N GLY A 106 -3.01 18.29 -10.75
CA GLY A 106 -1.72 18.97 -10.70
C GLY A 106 -0.82 18.63 -11.90
N ARG A 107 0.36 19.26 -12.00
CA ARG A 107 1.32 18.94 -13.09
C ARG A 107 1.73 17.45 -13.10
N PRO A 108 2.08 16.83 -11.95
CA PRO A 108 2.46 15.41 -11.94
C PRO A 108 1.31 14.49 -12.37
N ASP A 109 0.09 14.76 -11.91
CA ASP A 109 -1.10 13.98 -12.26
C ASP A 109 -1.38 14.03 -13.76
N ARG A 110 -1.30 15.24 -14.34
CA ARG A 110 -1.49 15.44 -15.78
C ARG A 110 -0.39 14.76 -16.59
N ALA A 111 0.85 14.75 -16.10
CA ALA A 111 1.93 13.99 -16.72
C ALA A 111 1.69 12.47 -16.67
N ALA A 112 0.96 11.98 -15.65
CA ALA A 112 0.47 10.60 -15.56
C ALA A 112 -0.83 10.34 -16.37
N GLY A 113 -1.30 11.32 -17.15
CA GLY A 113 -2.50 11.19 -17.98
C GLY A 113 -3.83 11.39 -17.24
N LEU A 114 -3.80 11.80 -15.96
CA LEU A 114 -5.02 12.11 -15.22
C LEU A 114 -5.62 13.43 -15.69
N THR A 115 -6.95 13.45 -15.80
CA THR A 115 -7.76 14.59 -16.22
C THR A 115 -8.93 14.80 -15.26
N THR A 116 -9.74 15.83 -15.49
CA THR A 116 -11.01 16.02 -14.78
C THR A 116 -12.18 15.95 -15.76
N ALA A 117 -13.27 15.30 -15.37
CA ALA A 117 -14.56 15.35 -16.05
C ALA A 117 -15.42 16.55 -15.61
N LEU A 118 -14.96 17.29 -14.60
CA LEU A 118 -15.69 18.42 -14.06
C LEU A 118 -15.43 19.69 -14.89
N PRO A 119 -16.47 20.51 -15.13
CA PRO A 119 -16.29 21.82 -15.71
C PRO A 119 -15.55 22.73 -14.72
N ALA A 120 -14.82 23.71 -15.25
CA ALA A 120 -14.21 24.73 -14.41
C ALA A 120 -15.30 25.57 -13.70
N PRO A 121 -15.15 25.84 -12.38
CA PRO A 121 -16.07 26.72 -11.68
C PRO A 121 -15.95 28.15 -12.23
N ARG A 122 -17.07 28.88 -12.23
CA ARG A 122 -17.02 30.32 -12.54
C ARG A 122 -16.35 31.06 -11.38
N PRO A 123 -15.63 32.17 -11.64
CA PRO A 123 -15.06 32.99 -10.58
C PRO A 123 -16.11 33.43 -9.55
N GLY A 124 -15.73 33.42 -8.27
CA GLY A 124 -16.57 33.88 -7.15
C GLY A 124 -17.64 32.89 -6.69
N GLY A 125 -17.67 31.67 -7.22
CA GLY A 125 -18.52 30.60 -6.67
C GLY A 125 -17.85 29.90 -5.49
N GLU A 126 -18.59 29.72 -4.40
CA GLU A 126 -18.13 29.01 -3.21
C GLU A 126 -18.72 27.61 -3.12
N VAL A 127 -17.99 26.70 -2.46
CA VAL A 127 -18.50 25.38 -2.06
C VAL A 127 -19.15 25.52 -0.69
N GLY A 128 -20.39 25.07 -0.56
CA GLY A 128 -21.09 25.02 0.72
C GLY A 128 -21.29 23.58 1.17
N VAL A 129 -21.05 23.29 2.45
CA VAL A 129 -21.26 21.95 3.02
C VAL A 129 -22.26 22.02 4.17
N THR A 130 -23.13 21.02 4.26
CA THR A 130 -24.05 20.86 5.37
C THR A 130 -24.17 19.39 5.74
N LEU A 131 -23.83 19.06 6.98
CA LEU A 131 -24.04 17.72 7.51
C LEU A 131 -25.51 17.58 7.92
N VAL A 132 -26.22 16.63 7.32
CA VAL A 132 -27.66 16.43 7.56
C VAL A 132 -27.95 15.20 8.42
N ALA A 133 -27.03 14.22 8.43
CA ALA A 133 -27.07 13.07 9.32
C ALA A 133 -25.64 12.53 9.57
N ALA A 134 -25.51 11.47 10.37
CA ALA A 134 -24.22 10.85 10.68
C ALA A 134 -23.48 10.32 9.44
N ASP A 135 -24.22 9.88 8.43
CA ASP A 135 -23.74 9.24 7.20
C ASP A 135 -24.17 9.98 5.92
N ARG A 136 -24.75 11.18 6.04
CA ARG A 136 -25.29 11.95 4.92
C ARG A 136 -24.86 13.40 4.95
N ILE A 137 -24.43 13.89 3.80
CA ILE A 137 -23.90 15.23 3.59
C ILE A 137 -24.55 15.88 2.37
N VAL A 138 -24.87 17.17 2.46
CA VAL A 138 -25.29 18.01 1.34
C VAL A 138 -24.13 18.92 0.95
N VAL A 139 -23.80 18.98 -0.34
CA VAL A 139 -22.73 19.83 -0.88
C VAL A 139 -23.28 20.69 -2.02
N ARG A 140 -23.28 22.01 -1.80
CA ARG A 140 -23.58 23.02 -2.80
C ARG A 140 -22.33 23.34 -3.62
N LEU A 141 -22.45 23.22 -4.94
CA LEU A 141 -21.35 23.32 -5.88
C LEU A 141 -21.44 24.58 -6.74
N PRO A 142 -20.31 25.25 -7.03
CA PRO A 142 -20.25 26.42 -7.90
C PRO A 142 -20.34 26.09 -9.41
N ILE A 143 -20.73 24.85 -9.75
CA ILE A 143 -20.91 24.32 -11.10
C ILE A 143 -22.34 23.80 -11.28
N ALA A 144 -22.79 23.70 -12.53
CA ALA A 144 -24.08 23.10 -12.85
C ALA A 144 -23.98 21.58 -12.77
N LEU A 145 -24.99 20.91 -12.20
CA LEU A 145 -25.06 19.44 -12.24
C LEU A 145 -25.68 18.92 -13.53
N LYS A 146 -26.52 19.73 -14.18
CA LYS A 146 -27.09 19.36 -15.48
C LYS A 146 -25.98 19.17 -16.51
N GLY A 147 -25.98 17.98 -17.12
CA GLY A 147 -25.00 17.61 -18.15
C GLY A 147 -23.72 16.97 -17.61
N LEU A 148 -23.58 16.80 -16.29
CA LEU A 148 -22.51 15.96 -15.75
C LEU A 148 -22.78 14.48 -16.06
N ASP A 149 -21.74 13.81 -16.58
CA ASP A 149 -21.76 12.37 -16.82
C ASP A 149 -21.54 11.59 -15.50
N ALA A 150 -21.59 10.26 -15.59
CA ALA A 150 -21.39 9.39 -14.44
C ALA A 150 -20.00 9.59 -13.80
N THR A 151 -18.95 9.68 -14.62
CA THR A 151 -17.58 9.88 -14.15
C THR A 151 -17.42 11.17 -13.36
N ALA A 152 -18.00 12.28 -13.82
CA ALA A 152 -17.97 13.56 -13.11
C ALA A 152 -18.69 13.48 -11.76
N VAL A 153 -19.83 12.78 -11.69
CA VAL A 153 -20.53 12.54 -10.43
C VAL A 153 -19.69 11.66 -9.52
N ASP A 154 -19.10 10.57 -10.02
CA ASP A 154 -18.24 9.68 -9.23
C ASP A 154 -17.01 10.41 -8.66
N GLN A 155 -16.39 11.29 -9.45
CA GLN A 155 -15.28 12.14 -8.97
C GLN A 155 -15.70 13.02 -7.78
N LEU A 156 -16.85 13.68 -7.87
CA LEU A 156 -17.40 14.50 -6.78
C LEU A 156 -17.73 13.64 -5.56
N SER A 157 -18.53 12.59 -5.76
CA SER A 157 -19.07 11.78 -4.68
C SER A 157 -17.98 11.01 -3.94
N CYS A 158 -16.97 10.48 -4.62
CA CYS A 158 -15.85 9.83 -3.96
C CYS A 158 -14.98 10.82 -3.20
N THR A 159 -14.67 11.99 -3.77
CA THR A 159 -13.88 13.01 -3.04
C THR A 159 -14.59 13.47 -1.77
N ILE A 160 -15.89 13.75 -1.87
CA ILE A 160 -16.71 14.17 -0.72
C ILE A 160 -16.87 13.04 0.30
N ALA A 161 -17.07 11.80 -0.14
CA ALA A 161 -17.22 10.69 0.79
C ALA A 161 -15.93 10.40 1.55
N PHE A 162 -14.77 10.40 0.88
CA PHE A 162 -13.46 10.17 1.49
C PHE A 162 -12.92 11.35 2.30
N SER A 163 -13.48 12.55 2.17
CA SER A 163 -13.22 13.64 3.14
C SER A 163 -14.01 13.48 4.44
N ARG A 164 -15.04 12.62 4.48
CA ARG A 164 -15.93 12.41 5.64
C ARG A 164 -15.83 11.05 6.33
N ASP A 165 -15.66 9.96 5.58
CA ASP A 165 -15.30 8.61 6.09
C ASP A 165 -14.11 8.03 5.32
N PRO A 166 -13.01 7.59 5.96
CA PRO A 166 -11.87 7.01 5.24
C PRO A 166 -12.23 5.76 4.43
N ALA A 167 -13.38 5.14 4.71
CA ALA A 167 -13.93 4.05 3.90
C ALA A 167 -14.87 4.53 2.76
N GLY A 168 -15.09 5.83 2.60
CA GLY A 168 -15.89 6.40 1.51
C GLY A 168 -17.39 6.11 1.58
N ARG A 169 -17.95 5.84 2.77
CA ARG A 169 -19.34 5.34 2.93
C ARG A 169 -20.43 6.41 3.02
N PHE A 170 -20.10 7.70 2.96
CA PHE A 170 -21.10 8.77 3.04
C PHE A 170 -22.03 8.78 1.83
N VAL A 171 -23.33 8.97 2.09
CA VAL A 171 -24.31 9.35 1.07
C VAL A 171 -24.18 10.84 0.79
N VAL A 172 -23.95 11.18 -0.48
CA VAL A 172 -23.68 12.55 -0.93
C VAL A 172 -24.88 13.08 -1.71
N GLU A 173 -25.48 14.14 -1.19
CA GLU A 173 -26.45 14.96 -1.90
C GLU A 173 -25.73 16.16 -2.53
N LEU A 174 -25.64 16.18 -3.85
CA LEU A 174 -25.04 17.27 -4.60
C LEU A 174 -26.12 18.28 -4.96
N GLU A 175 -25.83 19.58 -4.81
CA GLU A 175 -26.68 20.67 -5.24
C GLU A 175 -25.89 21.59 -6.18
N GLY A 176 -26.31 21.67 -7.44
CA GLY A 176 -25.66 22.52 -8.43
C GLY A 176 -26.13 23.97 -8.36
N ARG A 177 -25.30 24.87 -8.88
CA ARG A 177 -25.68 26.29 -9.03
C ARG A 177 -26.90 26.51 -9.93
N ASP A 178 -27.24 25.51 -10.73
CA ASP A 178 -28.40 25.47 -11.63
C ASP A 178 -29.67 25.02 -10.92
N GLY A 179 -29.63 24.83 -9.59
CA GLY A 179 -30.75 24.39 -8.76
C GLY A 179 -31.07 22.90 -8.89
N THR A 180 -30.29 22.15 -9.67
CA THR A 180 -30.44 20.70 -9.78
C THR A 180 -29.82 20.04 -8.56
N SER A 181 -30.50 19.04 -8.00
CA SER A 181 -29.96 18.20 -6.93
C SER A 181 -29.82 16.75 -7.37
N ARG A 182 -28.82 16.04 -6.86
CA ARG A 182 -28.58 14.63 -7.16
C ARG A 182 -27.97 13.90 -5.97
N SER A 183 -28.61 12.81 -5.57
CA SER A 183 -28.08 11.86 -4.57
C SER A 183 -27.14 10.85 -5.22
N SER A 184 -26.07 10.48 -4.52
CA SER A 184 -25.09 9.50 -4.99
C SER A 184 -24.24 8.94 -3.84
N THR A 185 -23.60 7.80 -4.07
CA THR A 185 -22.55 7.23 -3.23
C THR A 185 -21.28 7.08 -4.05
N CYS A 186 -20.12 6.96 -3.40
CA CYS A 186 -18.90 6.58 -4.12
C CYS A 186 -19.02 5.12 -4.59
N PRO A 187 -18.85 4.82 -5.89
CA PRO A 187 -18.97 3.44 -6.39
C PRO A 187 -17.73 2.58 -6.15
N LEU A 188 -16.65 3.16 -5.61
CA LEU A 188 -15.44 2.40 -5.28
C LEU A 188 -15.74 1.52 -4.07
N ALA A 189 -15.44 0.22 -4.20
CA ALA A 189 -15.40 -0.65 -3.04
C ALA A 189 -14.44 -0.04 -2.00
N PRO A 190 -14.74 -0.12 -0.69
CA PRO A 190 -13.79 0.29 0.34
C PRO A 190 -12.45 -0.37 0.01
N VAL A 191 -11.41 0.44 -0.12
CA VAL A 191 -10.06 -0.11 -0.21
C VAL A 191 -9.80 -0.70 1.17
N ASP A 192 -9.96 -2.02 1.32
CA ASP A 192 -9.64 -2.72 2.56
C ASP A 192 -8.12 -2.62 2.77
N PHE A 193 -7.68 -1.56 3.44
CA PHE A 193 -6.30 -1.43 3.91
C PHE A 193 -5.98 -2.42 5.03
N THR A 194 -6.97 -3.19 5.50
CA THR A 194 -6.82 -4.32 6.44
C THR A 194 -6.41 -5.61 5.76
N GLY A 195 -5.70 -5.55 4.63
CA GLY A 195 -4.95 -6.66 4.07
C GLY A 195 -3.77 -7.07 4.96
N SER A 196 -4.01 -7.29 6.25
CA SER A 196 -3.21 -8.18 7.06
C SER A 196 -3.30 -9.54 6.37
N GLY A 197 -2.22 -9.92 5.67
CA GLY A 197 -1.94 -11.32 5.49
C GLY A 197 -1.85 -11.93 6.89
N THR A 198 -2.94 -12.53 7.35
CA THR A 198 -2.85 -13.51 8.42
C THR A 198 -2.04 -14.65 7.81
N PRO A 199 -0.81 -14.94 8.28
CA PRO A 199 -0.23 -16.25 7.99
C PRO A 199 -1.19 -17.21 8.66
N GLY A 200 -1.92 -17.98 7.86
CA GLY A 200 -2.72 -19.08 8.36
C GLY A 200 -1.78 -20.05 9.06
N ASN A 201 -1.60 -19.88 10.37
CA ASN A 201 -1.14 -20.93 11.26
C ASN A 201 -2.30 -21.91 11.41
N ALA A 202 -2.67 -22.56 10.31
CA ALA A 202 -3.32 -23.85 10.38
C ALA A 202 -2.23 -24.82 10.82
N PRO A 203 -2.33 -25.47 11.99
CA PRO A 203 -1.46 -26.58 12.29
C PRO A 203 -1.70 -27.65 11.22
N THR A 204 -0.70 -27.88 10.39
CA THR A 204 -0.68 -29.00 9.44
C THR A 204 -0.92 -30.26 10.25
N ARG A 205 -2.10 -30.87 10.08
CA ARG A 205 -2.41 -32.16 10.68
C ARG A 205 -1.44 -33.17 10.05
N THR A 206 -0.43 -33.57 10.81
CA THR A 206 0.48 -34.67 10.46
C THR A 206 -0.36 -35.89 10.05
N PRO A 207 -0.13 -36.51 8.88
CA PRO A 207 -0.74 -37.79 8.57
C PRO A 207 -0.30 -38.83 9.61
N ASP A 208 -1.28 -39.45 10.26
CA ASP A 208 -1.09 -40.55 11.21
C ASP A 208 -0.43 -41.75 10.50
N PRO A 209 0.75 -42.24 10.92
CA PRO A 209 1.35 -43.45 10.37
C PRO A 209 0.81 -44.66 11.16
N ALA A 210 -0.49 -44.90 11.10
CA ALA A 210 -1.12 -46.07 11.70
C ALA A 210 -1.55 -47.06 10.61
N GLY A 211 -0.56 -47.61 9.91
CA GLY A 211 -0.69 -48.75 9.03
C GLY A 211 0.25 -49.87 9.47
N ALA A 212 0.15 -50.31 10.73
CA ALA A 212 0.87 -51.47 11.24
C ALA A 212 -0.13 -52.44 11.90
N THR A 213 -0.41 -53.53 11.18
CA THR A 213 -1.14 -54.70 11.68
C THR A 213 -0.19 -55.52 12.57
N PRO A 214 -0.56 -55.89 13.81
CA PRO A 214 0.17 -56.91 14.56
C PRO A 214 -0.37 -58.33 14.27
N PRO A 215 0.43 -59.39 14.53
CA PRO A 215 0.07 -60.78 14.26
C PRO A 215 -1.06 -61.33 15.14
#